data_AF-Q4S427-F1
#
_entry.id   AF-Q4S427-F1
#
_cell.length_a   1.000
_cell.length_b   1.000
_cell.length_c   1.000
_cell.angle_alpha   90.00
_cell.angle_beta   90.00
_cell.angle_gamma   90.00
#
_symmetry.space_group_name_H-M   'P 1'
#
loop_
_entity.id
_entity.type
_entity.pdbx_description
1 polymer ?
#
loop_
_entity_poly.entity_id
_entity_poly.type
_entity_poly.pdbx_seq_one_letter_code
_entity_poly.pdbx_strand_id
1 'polypeptide(L)'
;QEGLSPCHLKKAKLMFFYARYPSSNTLKTYFPDVKFNRCVTSQMIKWFSNFREFFYIQMERFARQAVPRGAHPVDSQLRVGRDTELYRILNMHYNKSNVYQVPERFIEVSEVALREFYSAIWTGRDSDPCWKKGIYKIICKLDSPVPDTFRLPGC
;
A
#
# COMPACT_ATOMS: atom_id res chain seq x y z
N GLN A 1 -19.29 -3.70 23.40
CA GLN A 1 -17.87 -3.38 23.19
C GLN A 1 -17.77 -2.62 21.86
N GLU A 2 -17.86 -1.29 21.88
CA GLU A 2 -17.97 -0.45 20.68
C GLU A 2 -16.58 -0.01 20.18
N GLY A 3 -15.86 -0.92 19.53
CA GLY A 3 -14.49 -0.66 19.05
C GLY A 3 -14.19 -1.34 17.72
N LEU A 4 -13.09 -0.94 17.08
CA LEU A 4 -12.58 -1.59 15.88
C LEU A 4 -12.26 -3.07 16.16
N SER A 5 -12.58 -3.95 15.23
CA SER A 5 -12.51 -5.40 15.39
C SER A 5 -11.45 -5.98 14.44
N PRO A 6 -11.08 -7.27 14.59
CA PRO A 6 -10.22 -7.95 13.63
C PRO A 6 -10.80 -7.94 12.20
N CYS A 7 -12.14 -7.99 12.05
CA CYS A 7 -12.80 -7.89 10.75
C CYS A 7 -12.61 -6.50 10.13
N HIS A 8 -12.72 -5.43 10.93
CA HIS A 8 -12.42 -4.07 10.46
C HIS A 8 -10.97 -3.93 9.99
N LEU A 9 -10.02 -4.54 10.70
CA LEU A 9 -8.61 -4.55 10.31
C LEU A 9 -8.39 -5.30 8.99
N LYS A 10 -8.99 -6.49 8.84
CA LYS A 10 -8.93 -7.28 7.60
C LYS A 10 -9.46 -6.47 6.42
N LYS A 11 -10.65 -5.88 6.57
CA LYS A 11 -11.27 -5.00 5.56
C LYS A 11 -10.39 -3.80 5.21
N ALA A 12 -9.82 -3.12 6.20
CA ALA A 12 -8.90 -2.00 5.99
C ALA A 12 -7.64 -2.40 5.20
N LYS A 13 -7.09 -3.59 5.47
CA LYS A 13 -5.96 -4.13 4.70
C LYS A 13 -6.33 -4.41 3.25
N LEU A 14 -7.51 -4.96 2.99
CA LEU A 14 -7.99 -5.19 1.62
C LEU A 14 -8.27 -3.86 0.89
N MET A 15 -8.81 -2.85 1.59
CA MET A 15 -8.97 -1.50 1.04
C MET A 15 -7.65 -0.85 0.63
N PHE A 16 -6.53 -1.23 1.26
CA PHE A 16 -5.20 -0.71 0.93
C PHE A 16 -4.78 -1.02 -0.51
N PHE A 17 -5.32 -2.08 -1.13
CA PHE A 17 -5.09 -2.34 -2.55
C PHE A 17 -5.61 -1.22 -3.46
N TYR A 18 -6.60 -0.46 -3.01
CA TYR A 18 -7.21 0.64 -3.77
C TYR A 18 -6.73 2.01 -3.28
N ALA A 19 -6.73 2.22 -1.96
CA ALA A 19 -6.45 3.52 -1.36
C ALA A 19 -5.38 3.40 -0.26
N ARG A 20 -4.20 3.99 -0.50
CA ARG A 20 -3.11 4.06 0.48
C ARG A 20 -3.26 5.27 1.41
N TYR A 21 -3.97 6.31 0.96
CA TYR A 21 -4.22 7.55 1.67
C TYR A 21 -5.73 7.86 1.76
N PRO A 22 -6.56 6.96 2.32
CA PRO A 22 -7.99 7.22 2.43
C PRO A 22 -8.27 8.43 3.32
N SER A 23 -9.19 9.29 2.87
CA SER A 23 -9.67 10.41 3.67
C SER A 23 -10.56 9.93 4.84
N SER A 24 -10.78 10.77 5.85
CA SER A 24 -11.75 10.47 6.90
C SER A 24 -13.16 10.22 6.36
N ASN A 25 -13.56 10.90 5.29
CA ASN A 25 -14.85 10.69 4.63
C ASN A 25 -14.92 9.33 3.93
N THR A 26 -13.83 8.92 3.28
CA THR A 26 -13.70 7.59 2.69
C THR A 26 -13.86 6.52 3.78
N LEU A 27 -13.15 6.65 4.90
CA LEU A 27 -13.28 5.70 6.02
C LEU A 27 -14.72 5.64 6.55
N LYS A 28 -15.38 6.77 6.78
CA LYS A 28 -16.79 6.79 7.22
C LYS A 28 -17.73 6.11 6.23
N THR A 29 -17.46 6.25 4.94
CA THR A 29 -18.29 5.68 3.87
C THR A 29 -18.20 4.15 3.83
N TYR A 30 -16.99 3.60 4.00
CA TYR A 30 -16.74 2.17 3.84
C TYR A 30 -16.80 1.37 5.16
N PHE A 31 -16.96 2.04 6.31
CA PHE A 31 -17.15 1.42 7.61
C PHE A 31 -18.43 1.95 8.29
N PRO A 32 -19.61 1.73 7.69
CA PRO A 32 -20.87 2.32 8.18
C PRO A 32 -21.31 1.78 9.54
N ASP A 33 -20.85 0.60 9.92
CA ASP A 33 -21.09 -0.06 11.20
C ASP A 33 -20.18 0.45 12.34
N VAL A 34 -19.18 1.28 12.01
CA VAL A 34 -18.26 1.87 12.98
C VAL A 34 -18.75 3.23 13.45
N LYS A 35 -18.94 3.39 14.76
CA LYS A 35 -19.18 4.71 15.38
C LYS A 35 -17.86 5.49 15.45
N PHE A 36 -17.67 6.44 14.53
CA PHE A 36 -16.46 7.25 14.49
C PHE A 36 -16.42 8.26 15.64
N ASN A 37 -15.37 8.15 16.45
CA ASN A 37 -14.95 9.15 17.42
C ASN A 37 -13.45 9.46 17.24
N ARG A 38 -12.89 10.35 18.05
CA ARG A 38 -11.47 10.76 17.95
C ARG A 38 -10.53 9.55 18.07
N CYS A 39 -10.77 8.65 19.02
CA CYS A 39 -9.93 7.48 19.26
C CYS A 39 -9.97 6.51 18.07
N VAL A 40 -11.17 6.15 17.60
CA VAL A 40 -11.39 5.28 16.45
C VAL A 40 -10.75 5.85 15.18
N THR A 41 -10.94 7.15 14.93
CA THR A 41 -10.36 7.84 13.76
C THR A 41 -8.83 7.77 13.80
N SER A 42 -8.22 8.10 14.94
CA SER A 42 -6.77 7.99 15.12
C SER A 42 -6.26 6.56 14.92
N GLN A 43 -6.99 5.56 15.40
CA GLN A 43 -6.61 4.15 15.25
C GLN A 43 -6.65 3.70 13.77
N MET A 44 -7.66 4.11 13.00
CA MET A 44 -7.70 3.82 11.56
C MET A 44 -6.57 4.53 10.80
N ILE A 45 -6.31 5.80 11.12
CA ILE A 45 -5.17 6.53 10.53
C ILE A 45 -3.86 5.81 10.84
N LYS A 46 -3.68 5.34 12.07
CA LYS A 46 -2.51 4.55 12.48
C LYS A 46 -2.39 3.26 11.67
N TRP A 47 -3.48 2.54 11.44
CA TRP A 47 -3.46 1.34 10.58
C TRP A 47 -2.96 1.64 9.18
N PHE A 48 -3.53 2.65 8.50
CA PHE A 48 -3.08 3.01 7.15
C PHE A 48 -1.65 3.55 7.13
N SER A 49 -1.20 4.24 8.17
CA SER A 49 0.22 4.62 8.31
C SER A 49 1.13 3.40 8.42
N ASN A 50 0.80 2.41 9.25
CA ASN A 50 1.57 1.17 9.38
C ASN A 50 1.56 0.37 8.07
N PHE A 51 0.44 0.36 7.34
CA PHE A 51 0.34 -0.31 6.04
C PHE A 51 1.26 0.33 5.01
N ARG A 52 1.30 1.67 4.94
CA ARG A 52 2.22 2.41 4.07
C ARG A 52 3.67 2.20 4.47
N GLU A 53 3.98 2.20 5.75
CA GLU A 53 5.33 1.93 6.24
C GLU A 53 5.82 0.55 5.78
N PHE A 54 5.03 -0.50 5.99
CA PHE A 54 5.36 -1.83 5.49
C PHE A 54 5.56 -1.84 3.97
N PHE A 55 4.64 -1.24 3.21
CA PHE A 55 4.71 -1.14 1.75
C PHE A 55 6.02 -0.50 1.29
N TYR A 56 6.34 0.69 1.81
CA TYR A 56 7.53 1.44 1.41
C TYR A 56 8.84 0.80 1.87
N ILE A 57 8.85 0.12 3.02
CA ILE A 57 9.99 -0.70 3.45
C ILE A 57 10.24 -1.82 2.43
N GLN A 58 9.19 -2.48 1.93
CA GLN A 58 9.38 -3.52 0.90
C GLN A 58 9.90 -2.92 -0.41
N MET A 59 9.34 -1.80 -0.86
CA MET A 59 9.82 -1.13 -2.09
C MET A 59 11.29 -0.75 -1.99
N GLU A 60 11.70 -0.12 -0.88
CA GLU A 60 13.10 0.25 -0.66
C GLU A 60 14.01 -0.98 -0.60
N ARG A 61 13.61 -2.03 0.13
CA ARG A 61 14.40 -3.24 0.26
C ARG A 61 14.69 -3.87 -1.09
N PHE A 62 13.66 -4.05 -1.93
CA PHE A 62 13.83 -4.64 -3.27
C PHE A 62 14.60 -3.71 -4.21
N ALA A 63 14.36 -2.40 -4.15
CA ALA A 63 15.10 -1.42 -4.93
C ALA A 63 16.61 -1.46 -4.60
N ARG A 64 16.98 -1.47 -3.31
CA ARG A 64 18.39 -1.58 -2.87
C ARG A 64 19.04 -2.89 -3.29
N GLN A 65 18.29 -3.99 -3.33
CA GLN A 65 18.81 -5.30 -3.80
C GLN A 65 19.07 -5.35 -5.30
N ALA A 66 18.34 -4.54 -6.08
CA ALA A 66 18.51 -4.47 -7.54
C ALA A 66 19.69 -3.57 -7.96
N VAL A 67 20.05 -2.56 -7.16
CA VAL A 67 21.11 -1.58 -7.51
C VAL A 67 22.47 -2.25 -7.77
N PRO A 68 23.03 -3.12 -6.90
CA PRO A 68 24.31 -3.77 -7.16
C PRO A 68 24.35 -4.62 -8.45
N ARG A 69 23.18 -5.02 -8.97
CA ARG A 69 23.07 -5.83 -10.20
C ARG A 69 23.18 -4.99 -11.47
N GLY A 70 23.30 -3.66 -11.36
CA GLY A 70 23.43 -2.76 -12.50
C GLY A 70 22.19 -2.66 -13.39
N ALA A 71 21.04 -3.15 -12.93
CA ALA A 71 19.81 -3.22 -13.71
C ALA A 71 19.28 -1.82 -14.00
N HIS A 72 19.24 -1.37 -15.26
CA HIS A 72 18.65 -0.04 -15.56
C HIS A 72 17.19 0.07 -15.04
N PRO A 73 16.68 1.27 -14.71
CA PRO A 73 15.31 1.46 -14.21
C PRO A 73 14.19 0.89 -15.10
N VAL A 74 14.50 0.63 -16.38
CA VAL A 74 13.60 0.08 -17.40
C VAL A 74 13.72 -1.44 -17.54
N ASP A 75 14.62 -2.08 -16.77
CA ASP A 75 14.90 -3.51 -16.84
C ASP A 75 13.73 -4.34 -16.27
N SER A 76 13.57 -5.52 -16.86
CA SER A 76 12.65 -6.58 -16.45
C SER A 76 12.73 -6.94 -14.96
N GLN A 77 13.89 -6.75 -14.32
CA GLN A 77 14.12 -7.03 -12.91
C GLN A 77 13.33 -6.11 -11.94
N LEU A 78 12.85 -4.97 -12.43
CA LEU A 78 12.02 -4.02 -11.66
C LEU A 78 10.53 -4.18 -11.93
N ARG A 79 10.12 -5.29 -12.57
CA ARG A 79 8.71 -5.61 -12.78
C ARG A 79 8.09 -6.21 -11.53
N VAL A 80 6.82 -5.90 -11.31
CA VAL A 80 6.02 -6.54 -10.26
C VAL A 80 4.91 -7.32 -10.96
N GLY A 81 4.94 -8.63 -10.83
CA GLY A 81 3.94 -9.56 -11.35
C GLY A 81 3.43 -10.47 -10.25
N ARG A 82 2.37 -11.25 -10.50
CA ARG A 82 1.79 -12.16 -9.49
C ARG A 82 2.75 -13.29 -9.08
N ASP A 83 3.73 -13.57 -9.91
CA ASP A 83 4.81 -14.53 -9.73
C ASP A 83 6.02 -13.95 -8.97
N THR A 84 6.08 -12.64 -8.72
CA THR A 84 7.23 -12.03 -8.06
C THR A 84 7.18 -12.16 -6.54
N GLU A 85 8.36 -12.27 -5.93
CA GLU A 85 8.47 -12.36 -4.47
C GLU A 85 7.93 -11.12 -3.75
N LEU A 86 8.13 -9.93 -4.33
CA LEU A 86 7.57 -8.70 -3.80
C LEU A 86 6.04 -8.77 -3.73
N TYR A 87 5.37 -9.21 -4.81
CA TYR A 87 3.93 -9.40 -4.80
C TYR A 87 3.50 -10.39 -3.73
N ARG A 88 4.17 -11.54 -3.63
CA ARG A 88 3.84 -12.59 -2.64
C ARG A 88 3.88 -12.05 -1.20
N ILE A 89 4.89 -11.25 -0.87
CA ILE A 89 5.06 -10.63 0.45
C ILE A 89 3.95 -9.60 0.73
N LEU A 90 3.65 -8.73 -0.23
CA LEU A 90 2.59 -7.73 -0.08
C LEU A 90 1.22 -8.42 0.07
N ASN A 91 0.92 -9.39 -0.80
CA ASN A 91 -0.32 -10.13 -0.77
C ASN A 91 -0.51 -10.88 0.57
N MET A 92 0.52 -11.57 1.06
CA MET A 92 0.47 -12.25 2.36
C MET A 92 0.23 -11.27 3.52
N HIS A 93 0.76 -10.05 3.44
CA HIS A 93 0.57 -9.03 4.48
C HIS A 93 -0.85 -8.47 4.52
N TYR A 94 -1.40 -8.10 3.35
CA TYR A 94 -2.71 -7.43 3.25
C TYR A 94 -3.89 -8.41 3.11
N ASN A 95 -3.65 -9.58 2.54
CA ASN A 95 -4.66 -10.58 2.17
C ASN A 95 -4.23 -11.97 2.69
N LYS A 96 -4.12 -12.09 4.02
CA LYS A 96 -3.57 -13.28 4.70
C LYS A 96 -4.23 -14.60 4.30
N SER A 97 -5.54 -14.61 4.06
CA SER A 97 -6.25 -15.83 3.63
C SER A 97 -6.09 -16.13 2.14
N ASN A 98 -5.55 -15.18 1.36
CA ASN A 98 -5.38 -15.25 -0.08
C ASN A 98 -6.68 -15.59 -0.85
N VAL A 99 -7.83 -15.21 -0.30
CA VAL A 99 -9.15 -15.45 -0.92
C VAL A 99 -9.55 -14.26 -1.78
N TYR A 100 -9.05 -13.06 -1.46
CA TYR A 100 -9.34 -11.87 -2.23
C TYR A 100 -8.46 -11.81 -3.49
N GLN A 101 -9.06 -11.57 -4.65
CA GLN A 101 -8.30 -11.36 -5.88
C GLN A 101 -7.70 -9.94 -5.88
N VAL A 102 -6.38 -9.86 -5.84
CA VAL A 102 -5.67 -8.57 -5.86
C VAL A 102 -5.89 -7.87 -7.21
N PRO A 103 -6.34 -6.60 -7.22
CA PRO A 103 -6.57 -5.85 -8.46
C PRO A 103 -5.27 -5.62 -9.23
N GLU A 104 -5.35 -5.67 -10.57
CA GLU A 104 -4.19 -5.38 -11.43
C GLU A 104 -3.60 -4.00 -11.14
N ARG A 105 -4.47 -3.03 -10.89
CA ARG A 105 -4.07 -1.67 -10.55
C ARG A 105 -3.15 -1.59 -9.33
N PHE A 106 -3.30 -2.46 -8.34
CA PHE A 106 -2.39 -2.47 -7.18
C PHE A 106 -0.99 -2.94 -7.58
N ILE A 107 -0.91 -3.91 -8.49
CA ILE A 107 0.34 -4.45 -9.01
C ILE A 107 1.07 -3.36 -9.82
N GLU A 108 0.35 -2.68 -10.72
CA GLU A 108 0.87 -1.54 -11.48
C GLU A 108 1.43 -0.44 -10.58
N VAL A 109 0.69 -0.06 -9.53
CA VAL A 109 1.14 0.97 -8.58
C VAL A 109 2.36 0.51 -7.79
N SER A 110 2.40 -0.77 -7.41
CA SER A 110 3.56 -1.37 -6.72
C SER A 110 4.81 -1.32 -7.59
N GLU A 111 4.65 -1.58 -8.89
CA GLU A 111 5.73 -1.47 -9.88
C GLU A 111 6.22 -0.02 -10.04
N VAL A 112 5.31 0.95 -10.14
CA VAL A 112 5.67 2.37 -10.16
C VAL A 112 6.42 2.76 -8.90
N ALA A 113 5.94 2.36 -7.72
CA ALA A 113 6.63 2.63 -6.46
C ALA A 113 8.04 2.04 -6.45
N LEU A 114 8.20 0.77 -6.84
CA LEU A 114 9.50 0.11 -6.90
C LEU A 114 10.47 0.87 -7.81
N ARG A 115 10.02 1.31 -9.01
CA ARG A 115 10.84 2.09 -9.95
C ARG A 115 11.24 3.44 -9.42
N GLU A 116 10.35 4.15 -8.74
CA GLU A 116 10.64 5.46 -8.14
C GLU A 116 11.69 5.33 -7.02
N PHE A 117 11.54 4.33 -6.15
CA PHE A 117 12.54 4.02 -5.12
C PHE A 117 13.88 3.64 -5.75
N TYR A 118 13.88 2.76 -6.75
CA TYR A 118 15.07 2.35 -7.47
C TYR A 118 15.78 3.54 -8.12
N SER A 119 15.05 4.39 -8.86
CA SER A 119 15.61 5.56 -9.52
C SER A 119 16.28 6.51 -8.53
N ALA A 120 15.63 6.78 -7.40
CA ALA A 120 16.21 7.64 -6.36
C ALA A 120 17.52 7.07 -5.79
N ILE A 121 17.55 5.77 -5.47
CA ILE A 121 18.74 5.11 -4.92
C ILE A 121 19.85 5.02 -5.97
N TRP A 122 19.53 4.60 -7.20
CA TRP A 122 20.50 4.44 -8.29
C TRP A 122 21.20 5.76 -8.62
N THR A 123 20.49 6.87 -8.54
CA THR A 123 21.02 8.22 -8.78
C THR A 123 21.61 8.89 -7.53
N GLY A 124 21.63 8.21 -6.38
CA GLY A 124 22.14 8.74 -5.11
C GLY A 124 21.28 9.82 -4.45
N ARG A 125 20.05 10.06 -4.95
CA ARG A 125 19.09 11.01 -4.35
C ARG A 125 18.60 10.56 -2.97
N ASP A 126 18.78 9.29 -2.60
CA ASP A 126 18.38 8.74 -1.30
C ASP A 126 19.24 9.22 -0.12
N SER A 127 20.31 9.96 -0.40
CA SER A 127 21.12 10.66 0.60
C SER A 127 20.42 11.90 1.22
N ASP A 128 19.44 12.50 0.52
CA ASP A 128 18.64 13.61 1.03
C ASP A 128 17.60 13.10 2.04
N PRO A 129 17.51 13.61 3.29
CA PRO A 129 16.52 13.15 4.27
C PRO A 129 15.06 13.17 3.81
N CYS A 130 14.71 14.01 2.84
CA CYS A 130 13.37 14.19 2.29
C CYS A 130 13.13 13.44 0.97
N TRP A 131 14.06 12.58 0.51
CA TRP A 131 14.02 11.95 -0.81
C TRP A 131 12.70 11.21 -1.13
N LYS A 132 12.09 10.59 -0.13
CA LYS A 132 10.83 9.85 -0.30
C LYS A 132 9.61 10.74 -0.49
N LYS A 133 9.68 12.04 -0.18
CA LYS A 133 8.54 12.98 -0.24
C LYS A 133 7.95 13.09 -1.65
N GLY A 134 8.82 13.08 -2.68
CA GLY A 134 8.39 13.06 -4.09
C GLY A 134 7.65 11.78 -4.42
N ILE A 135 8.21 10.64 -4.03
CA ILE A 135 7.64 9.31 -4.27
C ILE A 135 6.26 9.19 -3.62
N TYR A 136 6.11 9.59 -2.36
CA TYR A 136 4.83 9.57 -1.66
C TYR A 136 3.75 10.40 -2.36
N LYS A 137 4.11 11.54 -2.94
CA LYS A 137 3.18 12.37 -3.72
C LYS A 137 2.73 11.68 -5.01
N ILE A 138 3.64 10.96 -5.68
CA ILE A 138 3.30 10.17 -6.88
C ILE A 138 2.32 9.07 -6.50
N ILE A 139 2.65 8.24 -5.50
CA ILE A 139 1.82 7.10 -5.10
C ILE A 139 0.46 7.52 -4.55
N CYS A 140 0.38 8.64 -3.83
CA CYS A 140 -0.88 9.22 -3.36
C CYS A 140 -1.84 9.57 -4.51
N LYS A 141 -1.33 10.08 -5.64
CA LYS A 141 -2.14 10.40 -6.82
C LYS A 141 -2.64 9.18 -7.59
N LEU A 142 -2.10 8.00 -7.28
CA LEU A 142 -2.49 6.74 -7.93
C LEU A 142 -3.56 5.98 -7.15
N ASP A 143 -4.06 6.53 -6.03
CA ASP A 143 -5.16 5.92 -5.29
C ASP A 143 -6.40 5.84 -6.19
N SER A 144 -7.08 4.70 -6.14
CA SER A 144 -8.28 4.41 -6.93
C SER A 144 -9.51 4.42 -6.03
N PRO A 145 -10.72 4.66 -6.57
CA PRO A 145 -11.94 4.48 -5.81
C PRO A 145 -12.02 3.08 -5.22
N VAL A 146 -12.38 2.99 -3.94
CA VAL A 146 -12.65 1.70 -3.28
C VAL A 146 -13.97 1.15 -3.84
N PRO A 147 -14.08 -0.15 -4.18
CA PRO A 147 -15.32 -0.71 -4.69
C PRO A 147 -16.47 -0.64 -3.69
N ASP A 148 -17.70 -0.41 -4.17
CA ASP A 148 -18.89 -0.29 -3.31
C ASP A 148 -19.23 -1.55 -2.53
N THR A 149 -18.76 -2.73 -2.96
CA THR A 149 -18.88 -3.98 -2.20
C THR A 149 -18.26 -3.86 -0.82
N PHE A 150 -17.20 -3.05 -0.65
CA PHE A 150 -16.62 -2.76 0.65
C PHE A 150 -17.54 -1.97 1.58
N ARG A 151 -18.71 -1.47 1.16
CA ARG A 151 -19.67 -0.88 2.10
C ARG A 151 -20.41 -1.95 2.89
N LEU A 152 -20.44 -3.18 2.41
CA LEU A 152 -21.16 -4.29 3.03
C LEU A 152 -20.38 -4.88 4.22
N PRO A 153 -21.07 -5.48 5.20
CA PRO A 153 -20.44 -6.32 6.23
C PRO A 153 -19.83 -7.58 5.60
N GLY A 154 -18.66 -8.02 6.09
CA GLY A 154 -18.10 -9.34 5.75
C GLY A 154 -17.08 -9.41 4.62
N CYS A 155 -16.68 -8.28 4.01
CA CYS A 155 -15.56 -8.21 3.07
C CYS A 155 -14.19 -8.34 3.76
#